data_AF-A0A814TDC6-F1
#
_entry.id   AF-A0A814TDC6-F1
#
_cell.length_a   1.000
_cell.length_b   1.000
_cell.length_c   1.000
_cell.angle_alpha   90.00
_cell.angle_beta   90.00
_cell.angle_gamma   90.00
#
_symmetry.space_group_name_H-M   'P 1'
#
loop_
_entity.id
_entity.type
_entity.pdbx_description
1 polymer ?
#
loop_
_entity_poly.entity_id
_entity_poly.type
_entity_poly.pdbx_seq_one_letter_code
_entity_poly.pdbx_strand_id
1 'polypeptide(L)'
;MTHINSRLLDASEERLNALAPLHGYAEERLVSLEDAVVPLRNLIHNIDVRVWTATNRSENPTDKLTPDESAAIILYTIEWDPSHPSLYLVLNGTLRLEDRRKLVPWFSFLKLLLTGLYKLPSIRCTVWRGVRGDLRSQYKLGAKMTWWAFSSCTASISVLESEQYLGTSGTRTLFAIECLNGKDIKRHSYFAQEEEILLLPCTHFQVISHLSSNDNLHIIHLREITPPFMLLEPPDVMFANSSNDKASYEQLKAKLEQVMDENKRLTTQCKQQQTQINKLEDENQILNKNYADYENEMQRLKKKSHQADTAVEHLKQEVDESDKLNERLQVDIQNLQKEIERLKRTADRPPERQKISLVASNERLTTASSFPTPRTTGSEEFDLSGKQLFRNCLCMP
;
A
#
# COMPACT_ATOMS: atom_id res chain seq x y z
N MET A 1 -2.15 45.43 -25.82
CA MET A 1 -2.90 44.30 -25.23
C MET A 1 -2.07 43.05 -25.48
N THR A 2 -1.59 42.41 -24.42
CA THR A 2 -0.89 41.13 -24.51
C THR A 2 -1.88 40.06 -25.00
N HIS A 3 -1.56 39.39 -26.10
CA HIS A 3 -2.36 38.29 -26.65
C HIS A 3 -2.41 37.15 -25.61
N ILE A 4 -3.61 36.76 -25.17
CA ILE A 4 -3.80 35.68 -24.20
C ILE A 4 -4.03 34.39 -24.98
N ASN A 5 -3.20 33.38 -24.74
CA ASN A 5 -3.24 32.12 -25.45
C ASN A 5 -4.34 31.22 -24.86
N SER A 6 -5.58 31.42 -25.32
CA SER A 6 -6.77 30.90 -24.62
C SER A 6 -6.89 29.36 -24.63
N ARG A 7 -6.23 28.67 -25.58
CA ARG A 7 -6.23 27.20 -25.69
C ARG A 7 -5.70 26.50 -24.45
N LEU A 8 -4.66 27.06 -23.83
CA LEU A 8 -4.05 26.48 -22.63
C LEU A 8 -4.84 26.77 -21.35
N LEU A 9 -5.91 27.61 -21.42
CA LEU A 9 -6.62 28.15 -20.26
C LEU A 9 -8.11 27.74 -20.14
N ASP A 10 -8.69 27.11 -21.16
CA ASP A 10 -10.13 26.82 -21.23
C ASP A 10 -10.62 25.62 -20.38
N ALA A 11 -9.76 25.01 -19.55
CA ALA A 11 -10.14 23.83 -18.75
C ALA A 11 -11.23 24.09 -17.70
N SER A 12 -11.49 25.36 -17.35
CA SER A 12 -12.62 25.74 -16.49
C SER A 12 -13.99 25.50 -17.14
N GLU A 13 -14.04 25.34 -18.45
CA GLU A 13 -15.28 25.13 -19.20
C GLU A 13 -15.71 23.67 -19.26
N GLU A 14 -14.87 22.74 -18.80
CA GLU A 14 -15.20 21.31 -18.80
C GLU A 14 -16.39 21.03 -17.88
N ARG A 15 -17.43 20.43 -18.47
CA ARG A 15 -18.57 19.93 -17.70
C ARG A 15 -18.21 18.53 -17.20
N LEU A 16 -18.03 18.38 -15.89
CA LEU A 16 -17.66 17.10 -15.26
C LEU A 16 -18.78 16.04 -15.28
N ASN A 17 -19.90 16.33 -15.94
CA ASN A 17 -20.99 15.39 -16.17
C ASN A 17 -20.60 14.36 -17.23
N ALA A 18 -21.15 13.15 -17.11
CA ALA A 18 -21.03 12.14 -18.15
C ALA A 18 -21.90 12.52 -19.36
N LEU A 19 -21.27 12.65 -20.52
CA LEU A 19 -21.91 12.80 -21.82
C LEU A 19 -21.92 11.46 -22.57
N ALA A 20 -22.71 11.38 -23.64
CA ALA A 20 -22.64 10.24 -24.55
C ALA A 20 -21.25 10.16 -25.23
N PRO A 21 -20.73 8.95 -25.49
CA PRO A 21 -19.51 8.74 -26.27
C PRO A 21 -19.50 9.48 -27.61
N LEU A 22 -18.31 9.82 -28.10
CA LEU A 22 -18.14 10.40 -29.43
C LEU A 22 -18.02 9.28 -30.47
N HIS A 23 -19.08 9.13 -31.27
CA HIS A 23 -19.19 8.13 -32.34
C HIS A 23 -19.59 8.77 -33.68
N GLY A 24 -19.55 7.99 -34.76
CA GLY A 24 -20.01 8.39 -36.10
C GLY A 24 -18.97 9.14 -36.94
N TYR A 25 -18.15 9.99 -36.32
CA TYR A 25 -17.05 10.65 -37.03
C TYR A 25 -16.03 9.63 -37.59
N ALA A 26 -15.85 8.50 -36.91
CA ALA A 26 -14.92 7.45 -37.32
C ALA A 26 -15.37 6.76 -38.62
N GLU A 27 -16.67 6.73 -38.93
CA GLU A 27 -17.22 6.12 -40.14
C GLU A 27 -17.13 7.04 -41.37
N GLU A 28 -16.81 8.33 -41.17
CA GLU A 28 -16.64 9.28 -42.27
C GLU A 28 -15.50 8.87 -43.20
N ARG A 29 -15.66 9.19 -44.49
CA ARG A 29 -14.59 9.05 -45.46
C ARG A 29 -13.46 10.02 -45.12
N LEU A 30 -12.22 9.51 -45.13
CA LEU A 30 -11.04 10.37 -45.06
C LEU A 30 -10.92 11.20 -46.35
N VAL A 31 -10.87 12.52 -46.22
CA VAL A 31 -10.84 13.51 -47.32
C VAL A 31 -9.71 14.52 -47.09
N SER A 32 -9.44 15.41 -48.07
CA SER A 32 -8.45 16.49 -47.91
C SER A 32 -8.89 17.53 -46.89
N LEU A 33 -7.98 18.41 -46.45
CA LEU A 33 -8.34 19.47 -45.51
C LEU A 33 -9.41 20.41 -46.10
N GLU A 34 -9.30 20.77 -47.38
CA GLU A 34 -10.25 21.66 -48.05
C GLU A 34 -11.67 21.10 -48.06
N ASP A 35 -11.81 19.78 -48.28
CA ASP A 35 -13.09 19.09 -48.26
C ASP A 35 -13.61 18.90 -46.82
N ALA A 36 -12.73 18.58 -45.87
CA ALA A 36 -13.08 18.34 -44.48
C ALA A 36 -13.69 19.57 -43.79
N VAL A 37 -13.34 20.78 -44.23
CA VAL A 37 -13.86 22.04 -43.67
C VAL A 37 -15.09 22.60 -44.37
N VAL A 38 -15.54 22.00 -45.49
CA VAL A 38 -16.71 22.51 -46.25
C VAL A 38 -17.94 22.72 -45.36
N PRO A 39 -18.33 21.79 -44.46
CA PRO A 39 -19.48 21.99 -43.59
C PRO A 39 -19.27 23.10 -42.54
N LEU A 40 -18.03 23.51 -42.30
CA LEU A 40 -17.64 24.48 -41.27
C LEU A 40 -17.58 25.92 -41.79
N ARG A 41 -17.64 26.16 -43.11
CA ARG A 41 -17.53 27.51 -43.70
C ARG A 41 -18.54 28.53 -43.18
N ASN A 42 -19.74 28.07 -42.84
CA ASN A 42 -20.78 28.94 -42.27
C ASN A 42 -20.68 29.08 -40.74
N LEU A 43 -19.88 28.24 -40.09
CA LEU A 43 -19.71 28.22 -38.64
C LEU A 43 -18.44 28.96 -38.21
N ILE A 44 -17.38 28.90 -39.01
CA ILE A 44 -16.06 29.41 -38.68
C ILE A 44 -15.67 30.53 -39.64
N HIS A 45 -15.46 31.71 -39.06
CA HIS A 45 -15.08 32.91 -39.79
C HIS A 45 -13.75 32.72 -40.55
N ASN A 46 -13.75 33.08 -41.83
CA ASN A 46 -12.57 33.08 -42.71
C ASN A 46 -11.75 31.77 -42.66
N ILE A 47 -12.43 30.62 -42.56
CA ILE A 47 -11.76 29.32 -42.46
C ILE A 47 -10.88 29.02 -43.67
N ASP A 48 -11.28 29.40 -44.89
CA ASP A 48 -10.53 29.09 -46.12
C ASP A 48 -9.14 29.74 -46.15
N VAL A 49 -8.99 30.96 -45.64
CA VAL A 49 -7.68 31.65 -45.52
C VAL A 49 -6.74 30.87 -44.59
N ARG A 50 -7.31 30.23 -43.58
CA ARG A 50 -6.57 29.54 -42.53
C ARG A 50 -6.24 28.12 -42.93
N VAL A 51 -7.13 27.47 -43.69
CA VAL A 51 -6.83 26.24 -44.43
C VAL A 51 -5.66 26.47 -45.36
N TRP A 52 -5.69 27.52 -46.19
CA TRP A 52 -4.55 27.85 -47.06
C TRP A 52 -3.26 28.00 -46.25
N THR A 53 -3.30 28.73 -45.13
CA THR A 53 -2.12 28.90 -44.25
C THR A 53 -1.61 27.56 -43.70
N ALA A 54 -2.51 26.67 -43.28
CA ALA A 54 -2.16 25.36 -42.73
C ALA A 54 -1.55 24.44 -43.79
N THR A 55 -2.16 24.36 -44.98
CA THR A 55 -1.69 23.55 -46.11
C THR A 55 -0.29 23.97 -46.57
N ASN A 56 0.00 25.27 -46.68
CA ASN A 56 1.34 25.75 -47.07
C ASN A 56 2.42 25.45 -46.00
N ARG A 57 2.04 25.23 -44.74
CA ARG A 57 2.97 24.88 -43.67
C ARG A 57 3.17 23.38 -43.50
N SER A 58 2.41 22.55 -44.22
CA SER A 58 2.43 21.10 -44.09
C SER A 58 2.85 20.38 -45.37
N GLU A 59 3.50 21.04 -46.33
CA GLU A 59 3.88 20.44 -47.62
C GLU A 59 4.74 19.17 -47.48
N ASN A 60 5.66 19.14 -46.50
CA ASN A 60 6.59 18.04 -46.27
C ASN A 60 6.61 17.64 -44.79
N PRO A 61 5.53 17.00 -44.29
CA PRO A 61 5.40 16.71 -42.87
C PRO A 61 6.27 15.52 -42.46
N THR A 62 6.69 15.50 -41.19
CA THR A 62 7.37 14.36 -40.57
C THR A 62 6.37 13.34 -40.02
N ASP A 63 6.86 12.33 -39.30
CA ASP A 63 6.05 11.43 -38.47
C ASP A 63 5.00 10.59 -39.24
N LYS A 64 5.27 10.37 -40.54
CA LYS A 64 4.42 9.59 -41.46
C LYS A 64 3.01 10.15 -41.62
N LEU A 65 2.80 11.43 -41.32
CA LEU A 65 1.56 12.13 -41.61
C LEU A 65 1.47 12.46 -43.09
N THR A 66 0.25 12.54 -43.62
CA THR A 66 0.01 13.19 -44.91
C THR A 66 0.05 14.72 -44.75
N PRO A 67 0.26 15.49 -45.85
CA PRO A 67 0.14 16.94 -45.80
C PRO A 67 -1.19 17.42 -45.20
N ASP A 68 -2.31 16.78 -45.54
CA ASP A 68 -3.65 17.11 -45.00
C ASP A 68 -3.79 16.81 -43.50
N GLU A 69 -3.27 15.67 -43.04
CA GLU A 69 -3.31 15.28 -41.61
C GLU A 69 -2.49 16.26 -40.77
N SER A 70 -1.29 16.61 -41.23
CA SER A 70 -0.48 17.63 -40.57
C SER A 70 -1.14 19.01 -40.66
N ALA A 71 -1.75 19.36 -41.80
CA ALA A 71 -2.46 20.63 -41.96
C ALA A 71 -3.64 20.73 -40.99
N ALA A 72 -4.37 19.65 -40.73
CA ALA A 72 -5.47 19.64 -39.77
C ALA A 72 -4.99 19.94 -38.34
N ILE A 73 -3.85 19.40 -37.91
CA ILE A 73 -3.23 19.69 -36.60
C ILE A 73 -2.78 21.16 -36.54
N ILE A 74 -2.16 21.68 -37.61
CA ILE A 74 -1.79 23.09 -37.71
C ILE A 74 -3.04 23.97 -37.64
N LEU A 75 -4.10 23.63 -38.36
CA LEU A 75 -5.35 24.39 -38.38
C LEU A 75 -6.02 24.45 -36.99
N TYR A 76 -5.99 23.34 -36.26
CA TYR A 76 -6.46 23.28 -34.88
C TYR A 76 -5.65 24.21 -33.95
N THR A 77 -4.34 24.37 -34.18
CA THR A 77 -3.47 25.15 -33.30
C THR A 77 -3.34 26.64 -33.67
N ILE A 78 -3.76 27.06 -34.88
CA ILE A 78 -3.71 28.47 -35.30
C ILE A 78 -4.66 29.33 -34.43
N GLU A 79 -4.19 30.50 -34.03
CA GLU A 79 -5.02 31.54 -33.42
C GLU A 79 -5.59 32.52 -34.47
N TRP A 80 -6.87 32.85 -34.30
CA TRP A 80 -7.57 33.86 -35.07
C TRP A 80 -7.36 35.24 -34.45
N ASP A 81 -7.83 36.26 -35.16
CA ASP A 81 -7.89 37.62 -34.60
C ASP A 81 -8.80 37.65 -33.35
N PRO A 82 -8.47 38.43 -32.31
CA PRO A 82 -9.25 38.49 -31.07
C PRO A 82 -10.75 38.81 -31.23
N SER A 83 -11.15 39.41 -32.35
CA SER A 83 -12.57 39.71 -32.64
C SER A 83 -13.39 38.47 -33.05
N HIS A 84 -12.75 37.34 -33.37
CA HIS A 84 -13.42 36.13 -33.84
C HIS A 84 -12.86 34.88 -33.14
N PRO A 85 -13.70 33.92 -32.74
CA PRO A 85 -13.23 32.70 -32.11
C PRO A 85 -12.44 31.84 -33.10
N SER A 86 -11.25 31.40 -32.68
CA SER A 86 -10.43 30.43 -33.40
C SER A 86 -11.17 29.08 -33.54
N LEU A 87 -10.78 28.28 -34.54
CA LEU A 87 -11.40 26.99 -34.80
C LEU A 87 -11.42 26.07 -33.56
N TYR A 88 -10.31 25.97 -32.82
CA TYR A 88 -10.26 25.13 -31.62
C TYR A 88 -11.24 25.56 -30.53
N LEU A 89 -11.49 26.87 -30.37
CA LEU A 89 -12.42 27.38 -29.35
C LEU A 89 -13.84 26.90 -29.67
N VAL A 90 -14.25 27.02 -30.93
CA VAL A 90 -15.59 26.60 -31.37
C VAL A 90 -15.71 25.07 -31.32
N LEU A 91 -14.68 24.34 -31.75
CA LEU A 91 -14.68 22.87 -31.70
C LEU A 91 -14.75 22.36 -30.26
N ASN A 92 -13.87 22.84 -29.38
CA ASN A 92 -13.82 22.42 -27.97
C ASN A 92 -15.12 22.77 -27.24
N GLY A 93 -15.67 23.97 -27.50
CA GLY A 93 -16.99 24.34 -27.01
C GLY A 93 -18.09 23.39 -27.49
N THR A 94 -18.04 22.98 -28.76
CA THR A 94 -19.01 22.02 -29.33
C THR A 94 -18.85 20.62 -28.72
N LEU A 95 -17.62 20.16 -28.48
CA LEU A 95 -17.32 18.87 -27.84
C LEU A 95 -17.85 18.79 -26.39
N ARG A 96 -17.97 19.93 -25.70
CA ARG A 96 -18.54 20.04 -24.35
C ARG A 96 -20.07 20.07 -24.31
N LEU A 97 -20.75 20.15 -25.47
CA LEU A 97 -22.21 20.18 -25.53
C LEU A 97 -22.81 18.78 -25.33
N GLU A 98 -23.90 18.73 -24.58
CA GLU A 98 -24.72 17.52 -24.40
C GLU A 98 -25.36 17.07 -25.72
N ASP A 99 -25.80 18.03 -26.55
CA ASP A 99 -26.39 17.73 -27.85
C ASP A 99 -25.32 17.36 -28.89
N ARG A 100 -25.02 16.06 -28.97
CA ARG A 100 -24.03 15.49 -29.90
C ARG A 100 -24.35 15.74 -31.38
N ARG A 101 -25.60 16.04 -31.75
CA ARG A 101 -25.96 16.36 -33.15
C ARG A 101 -25.25 17.60 -33.66
N LYS A 102 -24.84 18.51 -32.77
CA LYS A 102 -24.06 19.70 -33.11
C LYS A 102 -22.64 19.39 -33.56
N LEU A 103 -22.14 18.18 -33.33
CA LEU A 103 -20.84 17.72 -33.81
C LEU A 103 -20.88 17.19 -35.24
N VAL A 104 -22.06 16.92 -35.82
CA VAL A 104 -22.17 16.35 -37.18
C VAL A 104 -21.42 17.17 -38.24
N PRO A 105 -21.51 18.53 -38.27
CA PRO A 105 -20.72 19.33 -39.21
C PRO A 105 -19.20 19.20 -39.03
N TRP A 106 -18.74 18.76 -37.85
CA TRP A 106 -17.33 18.59 -37.52
C TRP A 106 -16.79 17.21 -37.87
N PHE A 107 -17.63 16.23 -38.24
CA PHE A 107 -17.21 14.84 -38.35
C PHE A 107 -16.10 14.64 -39.39
N SER A 108 -16.18 15.24 -40.57
CA SER A 108 -15.13 15.13 -41.59
C SER A 108 -13.80 15.74 -41.12
N PHE A 109 -13.84 16.89 -40.44
CA PHE A 109 -12.65 17.51 -39.85
C PHE A 109 -12.08 16.68 -38.68
N LEU A 110 -12.94 16.17 -37.79
CA LEU A 110 -12.54 15.28 -36.70
C LEU A 110 -11.93 13.98 -37.21
N LYS A 111 -12.49 13.38 -38.26
CA LYS A 111 -11.94 12.19 -38.93
C LYS A 111 -10.51 12.47 -39.39
N LEU A 112 -10.29 13.57 -40.10
CA LEU A 112 -8.96 13.94 -40.60
C LEU A 112 -7.97 14.23 -39.46
N LEU A 113 -8.36 15.08 -38.51
CA LEU A 113 -7.53 15.48 -37.37
C LEU A 113 -7.13 14.27 -36.51
N LEU A 114 -8.10 13.44 -36.12
CA LEU A 114 -7.84 12.27 -35.27
C LEU A 114 -7.09 11.19 -36.04
N THR A 115 -7.30 11.02 -37.35
CA THR A 115 -6.47 10.12 -38.17
C THR A 115 -4.99 10.52 -38.10
N GLY A 116 -4.68 11.81 -38.20
CA GLY A 116 -3.31 12.31 -38.01
C GLY A 116 -2.79 12.09 -36.58
N LEU A 117 -3.55 12.48 -35.57
CA LEU A 117 -3.13 12.36 -34.16
C LEU A 117 -2.94 10.91 -33.70
N TYR A 118 -3.70 9.94 -34.22
CA TYR A 118 -3.53 8.52 -33.90
C TYR A 118 -2.28 7.90 -34.52
N LYS A 119 -1.73 8.48 -35.61
CA LYS A 119 -0.44 8.06 -36.18
C LYS A 119 0.75 8.52 -35.34
N LEU A 120 0.61 9.62 -34.61
CA LEU A 120 1.65 10.10 -33.71
C LEU A 120 1.82 9.16 -32.51
N PRO A 121 3.06 8.90 -32.06
CA PRO A 121 3.30 8.04 -30.90
C PRO A 121 2.64 8.64 -29.65
N SER A 122 2.04 7.78 -28.83
CA SER A 122 1.57 8.18 -27.50
C SER A 122 2.75 8.33 -26.56
N ILE A 123 2.84 9.46 -25.88
CA ILE A 123 3.83 9.71 -24.83
C ILE A 123 3.20 9.58 -23.44
N ARG A 124 4.00 9.06 -22.50
CA ARG A 124 3.64 8.96 -21.08
C ARG A 124 4.54 9.89 -20.29
N CYS A 125 3.99 10.97 -19.77
CA CYS A 125 4.73 11.95 -18.98
C CYS A 125 3.77 12.77 -18.10
N THR A 126 4.35 13.61 -17.24
CA THR A 126 3.58 14.66 -16.57
C THR A 126 3.48 15.86 -17.49
N VAL A 127 2.25 16.31 -17.77
CA VAL A 127 1.98 17.54 -18.53
C VAL A 127 1.25 18.55 -17.66
N TRP A 128 1.35 19.82 -18.04
CA TRP A 128 0.85 20.94 -17.26
C TRP A 128 -0.20 21.73 -18.04
N ARG A 129 -1.26 22.14 -17.34
CA ARG A 129 -2.31 23.00 -17.90
C ARG A 129 -2.74 24.03 -16.88
N GLY A 130 -2.67 25.31 -17.22
CA GLY A 130 -3.05 26.41 -16.34
C GLY A 130 -4.50 26.84 -16.55
N VAL A 131 -5.17 27.33 -15.52
CA VAL A 131 -6.48 27.99 -15.63
C VAL A 131 -6.52 29.18 -14.67
N ARG A 132 -7.06 30.31 -15.13
CA ARG A 132 -7.31 31.46 -14.26
C ARG A 132 -8.58 31.20 -13.44
N GLY A 133 -8.50 31.34 -12.13
CA GLY A 133 -9.58 31.02 -11.18
C GLY A 133 -9.33 29.79 -10.29
N ASP A 134 -10.19 29.59 -9.30
CA ASP A 134 -10.16 28.47 -8.36
C ASP A 134 -11.14 27.37 -8.80
N LEU A 135 -10.62 26.18 -9.11
CA LEU A 135 -11.42 25.01 -9.51
C LEU A 135 -11.49 23.91 -8.45
N ARG A 136 -10.94 24.12 -7.24
CA ARG A 136 -10.86 23.06 -6.20
C ARG A 136 -12.22 22.49 -5.79
N SER A 137 -13.27 23.28 -5.84
CA SER A 137 -14.62 22.82 -5.49
C SER A 137 -15.19 21.83 -6.52
N GLN A 138 -14.72 21.89 -7.77
CA GLN A 138 -15.19 21.06 -8.88
C GLN A 138 -14.47 19.71 -8.91
N TYR A 139 -13.16 19.71 -8.65
CA TYR A 139 -12.33 18.50 -8.66
C TYR A 139 -12.16 18.01 -7.23
N LYS A 140 -12.94 17.02 -6.81
CA LYS A 140 -12.82 16.43 -5.47
C LYS A 140 -11.84 15.26 -5.49
N LEU A 141 -11.08 15.08 -4.41
CA LEU A 141 -10.14 13.97 -4.28
C LEU A 141 -10.83 12.62 -4.54
N GLY A 142 -10.21 11.78 -5.37
CA GLY A 142 -10.71 10.46 -5.76
C GLY A 142 -11.81 10.48 -6.82
N ALA A 143 -12.36 11.65 -7.17
CA ALA A 143 -13.37 11.76 -8.22
C ALA A 143 -12.81 11.34 -9.59
N LYS A 144 -13.69 10.77 -10.41
CA LYS A 144 -13.39 10.38 -11.79
C LYS A 144 -14.24 11.24 -12.72
N MET A 145 -13.64 11.73 -13.79
CA MET A 145 -14.29 12.62 -14.76
C MET A 145 -13.65 12.47 -16.13
N THR A 146 -14.36 12.96 -17.14
CA THR A 146 -13.91 12.99 -18.53
C THR A 146 -13.76 14.43 -18.96
N TRP A 147 -12.63 14.77 -19.57
CA TRP A 147 -12.52 16.00 -20.36
C TRP A 147 -12.97 15.70 -21.78
N TRP A 148 -14.01 16.39 -22.22
CA TRP A 148 -14.71 16.07 -23.47
C TRP A 148 -14.06 16.73 -24.67
N ALA A 149 -13.46 17.91 -24.48
CA ALA A 149 -12.70 18.59 -25.51
C ALA A 149 -11.26 18.08 -25.62
N PHE A 150 -10.59 18.43 -26.72
CA PHE A 150 -9.14 18.34 -26.79
C PHE A 150 -8.51 19.25 -25.71
N SER A 151 -7.46 18.76 -25.05
CA SER A 151 -6.81 19.52 -23.99
C SER A 151 -5.35 19.77 -24.32
N SER A 152 -5.03 21.00 -24.70
CA SER A 152 -3.64 21.41 -24.91
C SER A 152 -2.91 21.51 -23.59
N CYS A 153 -1.76 20.88 -23.49
CA CYS A 153 -0.92 20.94 -22.31
C CYS A 153 0.50 21.29 -22.75
N THR A 154 1.35 21.67 -21.81
CA THR A 154 2.78 21.85 -22.06
C THR A 154 3.58 20.88 -21.22
N ALA A 155 4.67 20.35 -21.77
CA ALA A 155 5.64 19.58 -21.00
C ALA A 155 6.51 20.48 -20.09
N SER A 156 6.58 21.79 -20.40
CA SER A 156 7.44 22.75 -19.72
C SER A 156 6.63 23.69 -18.82
N ILE A 157 6.77 23.51 -17.50
CA ILE A 157 6.06 24.34 -16.52
C ILE A 157 6.41 25.83 -16.63
N SER A 158 7.64 26.17 -17.07
CA SER A 158 8.09 27.56 -17.20
C SER A 158 7.33 28.34 -18.27
N VAL A 159 6.76 27.65 -19.28
CA VAL A 159 5.88 28.28 -20.28
C VAL A 159 4.68 28.92 -19.58
N LEU A 160 4.16 28.32 -18.51
CA LEU A 160 2.98 28.82 -17.81
C LEU A 160 3.24 30.06 -16.94
N GLU A 161 4.50 30.37 -16.61
CA GLU A 161 4.84 31.56 -15.80
C GLU A 161 4.58 32.88 -16.56
N SER A 162 4.53 32.84 -17.89
CA SER A 162 4.23 34.02 -18.71
C SER A 162 2.77 34.47 -18.52
N GLU A 163 2.57 35.80 -18.43
CA GLU A 163 1.26 36.46 -18.33
C GLU A 163 0.35 36.22 -19.56
N GLN A 164 0.90 35.70 -20.66
CA GLN A 164 0.11 35.25 -21.81
C GLN A 164 -0.65 33.94 -21.54
N TYR A 165 -0.21 33.17 -20.54
CA TYR A 165 -0.80 31.91 -20.10
C TYR A 165 -1.33 32.06 -18.67
N LEU A 166 -0.77 31.32 -17.71
CA LEU A 166 -1.24 31.29 -16.33
C LEU A 166 -0.80 32.54 -15.55
N GLY A 167 0.43 33.00 -15.78
CA GLY A 167 1.02 34.12 -15.04
C GLY A 167 1.42 33.74 -13.61
N THR A 168 2.00 34.72 -12.91
CA THR A 168 2.54 34.52 -11.54
C THR A 168 1.67 35.16 -10.45
N SER A 169 0.55 35.78 -10.81
CA SER A 169 -0.32 36.52 -9.90
C SER A 169 -1.80 36.17 -10.06
N GLY A 170 -2.62 36.57 -9.08
CA GLY A 170 -4.06 36.30 -9.06
C GLY A 170 -4.43 34.85 -8.69
N THR A 171 -5.72 34.62 -8.42
CA THR A 171 -6.25 33.28 -8.12
C THR A 171 -6.20 32.41 -9.37
N ARG A 172 -5.55 31.26 -9.25
CA ARG A 172 -5.27 30.40 -10.41
C ARG A 172 -5.13 28.94 -10.02
N THR A 173 -5.45 28.08 -10.98
CA THR A 173 -5.37 26.63 -10.85
C THR A 173 -4.35 26.09 -11.86
N LEU A 174 -3.45 25.23 -11.40
CA LEU A 174 -2.51 24.49 -12.23
C LEU A 174 -2.85 22.99 -12.16
N PHE A 175 -3.15 22.39 -13.29
CA PHE A 175 -3.28 20.94 -13.39
C PHE A 175 -1.90 20.34 -13.62
N ALA A 176 -1.51 19.44 -12.73
CA ALA A 176 -0.45 18.46 -12.97
C ALA A 176 -1.14 17.19 -13.48
N ILE A 177 -0.77 16.67 -14.65
CA ILE A 177 -1.49 15.57 -15.27
C ILE A 177 -0.51 14.45 -15.62
N GLU A 178 -0.61 13.30 -14.94
CA GLU A 178 0.04 12.06 -15.38
C GLU A 178 -0.72 11.53 -16.61
N CYS A 179 -0.24 11.85 -17.82
CA CYS A 179 -0.89 11.41 -19.06
C CYS A 179 -0.35 10.07 -19.54
N LEU A 180 -1.22 9.28 -20.17
CA LEU A 180 -0.92 7.98 -20.76
C LEU A 180 -0.89 8.03 -22.29
N ASN A 181 -1.71 8.90 -22.89
CA ASN A 181 -1.92 8.96 -24.34
C ASN A 181 -1.70 10.37 -24.92
N GLY A 182 -0.82 11.17 -24.31
CA GLY A 182 -0.48 12.49 -24.85
C GLY A 182 0.12 12.40 -26.25
N LYS A 183 -0.20 13.36 -27.11
CA LYS A 183 0.36 13.49 -28.47
C LYS A 183 1.28 14.70 -28.53
N ASP A 184 2.57 14.46 -28.75
CA ASP A 184 3.50 15.55 -29.04
C ASP A 184 3.20 16.09 -30.44
N ILE A 185 2.67 17.31 -30.50
CA ILE A 185 2.33 17.98 -31.75
C ILE A 185 3.28 19.13 -32.06
N LYS A 186 4.43 19.24 -31.38
CA LYS A 186 5.38 20.35 -31.54
C LYS A 186 5.78 20.61 -32.99
N ARG A 187 5.98 19.55 -33.78
CA ARG A 187 6.37 19.63 -35.21
C ARG A 187 5.20 19.94 -36.16
N HIS A 188 3.98 19.82 -35.67
CA HIS A 188 2.74 20.00 -36.44
C HIS A 188 1.83 21.08 -35.84
N SER A 189 2.34 21.86 -34.88
CA SER A 189 1.65 22.99 -34.27
C SER A 189 2.09 24.28 -34.95
N TYR A 190 1.18 25.25 -35.07
CA TYR A 190 1.53 26.59 -35.54
C TYR A 190 2.53 27.29 -34.61
N PHE A 191 2.52 26.94 -33.31
CA PHE A 191 3.35 27.52 -32.27
C PHE A 191 4.32 26.48 -31.68
N ALA A 192 5.31 26.06 -32.47
CA ALA A 192 6.28 25.03 -32.06
C ALA A 192 7.08 25.33 -30.76
N GLN A 193 7.11 26.59 -30.31
CA GLN A 193 7.78 27.00 -29.06
C GLN A 193 7.00 26.60 -27.79
N GLU A 194 5.71 26.26 -27.91
CA GLU A 194 4.86 25.93 -26.75
C GLU A 194 5.13 24.54 -26.16
N GLU A 195 5.91 23.71 -26.87
CA GLU A 195 6.14 22.30 -26.54
C GLU A 195 4.82 21.58 -26.23
N GLU A 196 3.85 21.82 -27.11
CA GLU A 196 2.46 21.45 -26.92
C GLU A 196 2.28 19.93 -26.98
N ILE A 197 1.79 19.37 -25.88
CA ILE A 197 1.29 18.00 -25.79
C ILE A 197 -0.22 18.06 -25.79
N LEU A 198 -0.84 17.49 -26.82
CA LEU A 198 -2.29 17.47 -26.96
C LEU A 198 -2.86 16.18 -26.35
N LEU A 199 -3.79 16.32 -25.41
CA LEU A 199 -4.63 15.20 -24.97
C LEU A 199 -5.88 15.14 -25.85
N LEU A 200 -6.25 13.92 -26.26
CA LEU A 200 -7.39 13.67 -27.13
C LEU A 200 -8.72 14.00 -26.43
N PRO A 201 -9.82 14.25 -27.17
CA PRO A 201 -11.13 14.40 -26.58
C PRO A 201 -11.55 13.13 -25.87
N CYS A 202 -12.47 13.27 -24.93
CA CYS A 202 -12.97 12.16 -24.12
C CYS A 202 -11.90 11.46 -23.27
N THR A 203 -10.81 12.16 -22.90
CA THR A 203 -9.79 11.61 -21.99
C THR A 203 -10.35 11.51 -20.58
N HIS A 204 -10.20 10.34 -19.95
CA HIS A 204 -10.75 10.03 -18.64
C HIS A 204 -9.67 10.11 -17.56
N PHE A 205 -9.99 10.74 -16.44
CA PHE A 205 -9.03 11.01 -15.38
C PHE A 205 -9.56 10.59 -14.01
N GLN A 206 -8.65 10.53 -13.04
CA GLN A 206 -8.93 10.51 -11.61
C GLN A 206 -8.18 11.63 -10.91
N VAL A 207 -8.84 12.32 -9.97
CA VAL A 207 -8.18 13.29 -9.08
C VAL A 207 -7.41 12.54 -7.99
N ILE A 208 -6.09 12.72 -7.95
CA ILE A 208 -5.21 11.94 -7.06
C ILE A 208 -4.63 12.74 -5.90
N SER A 209 -4.46 14.05 -6.02
CA SER A 209 -4.07 14.93 -4.91
C SER A 209 -4.33 16.40 -5.22
N HIS A 210 -4.39 17.23 -4.17
CA HIS A 210 -4.40 18.69 -4.29
C HIS A 210 -3.25 19.28 -3.49
N LEU A 211 -2.77 20.45 -3.93
CA LEU A 211 -1.89 21.32 -3.16
C LEU A 211 -2.39 22.76 -3.28
N SER A 212 -2.31 23.55 -2.23
CA SER A 212 -2.62 24.99 -2.29
C SER A 212 -1.44 25.76 -1.71
N SER A 213 -0.97 26.75 -2.45
CA SER A 213 0.05 27.69 -1.99
C SER A 213 -0.61 28.94 -1.41
N ASN A 214 0.14 29.69 -0.60
CA ASN A 214 -0.29 30.96 -0.03
C ASN A 214 -0.50 32.06 -1.10
N ASP A 215 0.06 31.88 -2.30
CA ASP A 215 0.00 32.86 -3.41
C ASP A 215 -1.25 32.74 -4.30
N ASN A 216 -2.34 32.19 -3.77
CA ASN A 216 -3.59 31.89 -4.49
C ASN A 216 -3.40 30.96 -5.73
N LEU A 217 -2.34 30.16 -5.72
CA LEU A 217 -2.11 29.07 -6.68
C LEU A 217 -2.61 27.76 -6.09
N HIS A 218 -3.53 27.12 -6.79
CA HIS A 218 -4.06 25.79 -6.46
C HIS A 218 -3.54 24.78 -7.48
N ILE A 219 -2.94 23.69 -7.01
CA ILE A 219 -2.48 22.61 -7.87
C ILE A 219 -3.44 21.43 -7.71
N ILE A 220 -3.98 20.96 -8.82
CA ILE A 220 -4.83 19.77 -8.89
C ILE A 220 -4.06 18.71 -9.66
N HIS A 221 -3.81 17.57 -9.02
CA HIS A 221 -3.10 16.46 -9.63
C HIS A 221 -4.10 15.45 -10.19
N LEU A 222 -4.03 15.23 -11.49
CA LEU A 222 -4.84 14.28 -12.24
C LEU A 222 -3.98 13.12 -12.73
N ARG A 223 -4.58 11.94 -12.80
CA ARG A 223 -4.03 10.77 -13.50
C ARG A 223 -4.98 10.35 -14.58
N GLU A 224 -4.48 10.21 -15.81
CA GLU A 224 -5.24 9.59 -16.89
C GLU A 224 -5.47 8.11 -16.57
N ILE A 225 -6.71 7.66 -16.71
CA ILE A 225 -7.13 6.28 -16.44
C ILE A 225 -7.95 5.77 -17.61
N THR A 226 -7.93 4.45 -17.84
CA THR A 226 -8.77 3.82 -18.86
C THR A 226 -10.25 3.98 -18.47
N PRO A 227 -11.12 4.52 -19.35
CA PRO A 227 -12.55 4.57 -19.09
C PRO A 227 -13.16 3.15 -19.08
N PRO A 228 -14.32 2.95 -18.42
CA PRO A 228 -14.98 1.64 -18.34
C PRO A 228 -15.53 1.14 -19.69
N PHE A 229 -15.66 2.02 -20.69
CA PHE A 229 -16.07 1.71 -22.05
C PHE A 229 -15.42 2.71 -23.02
N MET A 230 -15.45 2.41 -24.31
CA MET A 230 -14.86 3.27 -25.36
C MET A 230 -15.63 4.59 -25.46
N LEU A 231 -14.98 5.70 -25.09
CA LEU A 231 -15.56 7.05 -25.17
C LEU A 231 -15.22 7.76 -26.47
N LEU A 232 -14.09 7.41 -27.08
CA LEU A 232 -13.62 7.90 -28.37
C LEU A 232 -13.31 6.69 -29.26
N GLU A 233 -14.09 6.52 -30.31
CA GLU A 233 -13.85 5.47 -31.32
C GLU A 233 -12.59 5.80 -32.12
N PRO A 234 -11.62 4.90 -32.29
CA PRO A 234 -10.43 5.18 -33.12
C PRO A 234 -10.81 5.25 -34.61
N PRO A 235 -10.17 6.12 -35.42
CA PRO A 235 -10.40 6.13 -36.85
C PRO A 235 -9.89 4.81 -37.50
N ASP A 236 -10.57 4.32 -38.55
CA ASP A 236 -10.34 3.03 -39.26
C ASP A 236 -8.92 2.76 -39.81
N VAL A 237 -7.97 3.67 -39.59
CA VAL A 237 -6.59 3.60 -40.07
C VAL A 237 -5.83 2.36 -39.57
N MET A 238 -6.39 1.59 -38.65
CA MET A 238 -5.79 0.36 -38.13
C MET A 238 -6.02 -0.88 -39.01
N PHE A 239 -6.87 -0.84 -40.04
CA PHE A 239 -7.17 -2.04 -40.86
C PHE A 239 -6.89 -1.90 -42.36
N ALA A 240 -6.46 -0.73 -42.82
CA ALA A 240 -6.20 -0.47 -44.22
C ALA A 240 -4.72 -0.50 -44.56
N ASN A 241 -4.03 -1.62 -44.30
CA ASN A 241 -2.83 -1.99 -45.05
C ASN A 241 -2.55 -3.49 -45.01
N SER A 242 -2.55 -4.11 -46.19
CA SER A 242 -1.92 -5.38 -46.55
C SER A 242 -2.58 -6.70 -46.13
N SER A 243 -2.85 -7.52 -47.15
CA SER A 243 -3.25 -8.93 -47.05
C SER A 243 -2.25 -9.83 -46.30
N ASN A 244 -1.09 -9.30 -45.90
CA ASN A 244 -0.13 -9.93 -44.99
C ASN A 244 -0.56 -9.85 -43.51
N ASP A 245 -1.39 -8.86 -43.14
CA ASP A 245 -1.74 -8.61 -41.74
C ASP A 245 -2.88 -9.49 -41.22
N LYS A 246 -3.68 -10.12 -42.08
CA LYS A 246 -4.72 -11.06 -41.64
C LYS A 246 -4.11 -12.35 -41.07
N ALA A 247 -3.04 -12.85 -41.69
CA ALA A 247 -2.29 -13.99 -41.16
C ALA A 247 -1.54 -13.63 -39.87
N SER A 248 -0.95 -12.43 -39.82
CA SER A 248 -0.28 -11.90 -38.62
C SER A 248 -1.28 -11.69 -37.46
N TYR A 249 -2.48 -11.17 -37.75
CA TYR A 249 -3.56 -10.98 -36.78
C TYR A 249 -4.09 -12.31 -36.24
N GLU A 250 -4.37 -13.30 -37.09
CA GLU A 250 -4.80 -14.62 -36.60
C GLU A 250 -3.70 -15.30 -35.79
N GLN A 251 -2.43 -15.09 -36.15
CA GLN A 251 -1.30 -15.60 -35.37
C GLN A 251 -1.15 -14.88 -34.02
N LEU A 252 -1.38 -13.56 -33.97
CA LEU A 252 -1.43 -12.81 -32.72
C LEU A 252 -2.63 -13.22 -31.86
N LYS A 253 -3.79 -13.46 -32.47
CA LYS A 253 -5.01 -13.90 -31.78
C LYS A 253 -4.83 -15.29 -31.17
N ALA A 254 -4.24 -16.22 -31.90
CA ALA A 254 -3.89 -17.55 -31.38
C ALA A 254 -2.87 -17.47 -30.23
N LYS A 255 -1.85 -16.60 -30.34
CA LYS A 255 -0.91 -16.33 -29.24
C LYS A 255 -1.60 -15.72 -28.03
N LEU A 256 -2.52 -14.78 -28.25
CA LEU A 256 -3.28 -14.15 -27.18
C LEU A 256 -4.15 -15.17 -26.44
N GLU A 257 -4.81 -16.06 -27.17
CA GLU A 257 -5.63 -17.14 -26.61
C GLU A 257 -4.79 -18.13 -25.80
N GLN A 258 -3.63 -18.53 -26.32
CA GLN A 258 -2.66 -19.34 -25.59
C GLN A 258 -2.22 -18.67 -24.28
N VAL A 259 -1.90 -17.37 -24.31
CA VAL A 259 -1.50 -16.60 -23.11
C VAL A 259 -2.65 -16.47 -22.12
N MET A 260 -3.90 -16.34 -22.59
CA MET A 260 -5.07 -16.30 -21.73
C MET A 260 -5.31 -17.64 -21.02
N ASP A 261 -5.16 -18.75 -21.74
CA ASP A 261 -5.28 -20.10 -21.17
C ASP A 261 -4.16 -20.39 -20.16
N GLU A 262 -2.93 -19.98 -20.47
CA GLU A 262 -1.81 -20.10 -19.54
C GLU A 262 -2.03 -19.25 -18.28
N ASN A 263 -2.51 -18.02 -18.42
CA ASN A 263 -2.88 -17.17 -17.27
C ASN A 263 -3.97 -17.80 -16.42
N LYS A 264 -4.98 -18.43 -17.03
CA LYS A 264 -6.04 -19.13 -16.31
C LYS A 264 -5.51 -20.35 -15.55
N ARG A 265 -4.58 -21.09 -16.16
CA ARG A 265 -3.88 -22.21 -15.51
C ARG A 265 -3.03 -21.73 -14.34
N LEU A 266 -2.21 -20.71 -14.54
CA LEU A 266 -1.38 -20.10 -13.49
C LEU A 266 -2.24 -19.55 -12.34
N THR A 267 -3.34 -18.88 -12.64
CA THR A 267 -4.30 -18.40 -11.62
C THR A 267 -4.85 -19.56 -10.78
N THR A 268 -5.18 -20.68 -11.42
CA THR A 268 -5.67 -21.87 -10.72
C THR A 268 -4.57 -22.47 -9.84
N GLN A 269 -3.34 -22.54 -10.34
CA GLN A 269 -2.18 -23.02 -9.58
C GLN A 269 -1.87 -22.12 -8.38
N CYS A 270 -1.92 -20.79 -8.53
CA CYS A 270 -1.74 -19.85 -7.41
C CYS A 270 -2.81 -20.05 -6.33
N LYS A 271 -4.07 -20.28 -6.71
CA LYS A 271 -5.14 -20.58 -5.73
C LYS A 271 -4.89 -21.88 -4.96
N GLN A 272 -4.41 -22.91 -5.66
CA GLN A 272 -4.04 -24.19 -5.02
C GLN A 272 -2.86 -24.01 -4.05
N GLN A 273 -1.82 -23.29 -4.47
CA GLN A 273 -0.66 -22.98 -3.62
C GLN A 273 -1.05 -22.15 -2.41
N GLN A 274 -1.91 -21.15 -2.56
CA GLN A 274 -2.40 -20.35 -1.45
C GLN A 274 -3.17 -21.21 -0.42
N THR A 275 -3.97 -22.16 -0.90
CA THR A 275 -4.68 -23.09 -0.01
C THR A 275 -3.70 -23.96 0.79
N GLN A 276 -2.61 -24.41 0.15
CA GLN A 276 -1.56 -25.17 0.82
C GLN A 276 -0.78 -24.33 1.85
N ILE A 277 -0.50 -23.06 1.55
CA ILE A 277 0.14 -22.12 2.48
C ILE A 277 -0.73 -21.95 3.72
N ASN A 278 -2.02 -21.65 3.55
CA ASN A 278 -2.93 -21.46 4.68
C ASN A 278 -2.98 -22.70 5.58
N LYS A 279 -2.97 -23.91 4.99
CA LYS A 279 -2.93 -25.16 5.77
C LYS A 279 -1.63 -25.31 6.57
N LEU A 280 -0.49 -24.93 6.00
CA LEU A 280 0.81 -24.97 6.69
C LEU A 280 0.92 -23.89 7.78
N GLU A 281 0.24 -22.76 7.61
CA GLU A 281 0.14 -21.72 8.64
C GLU A 281 -0.67 -22.21 9.84
N ASP A 282 -1.81 -22.86 9.60
CA ASP A 282 -2.62 -23.50 10.66
C ASP A 282 -1.81 -24.57 11.42
N GLU A 283 -1.09 -25.43 10.69
CA GLU A 283 -0.22 -26.46 11.28
C GLU A 283 0.91 -25.84 12.13
N ASN A 284 1.55 -24.76 11.66
CA ASN A 284 2.56 -24.04 12.42
C ASN A 284 1.98 -23.39 13.69
N GLN A 285 0.76 -22.86 13.63
CA GLN A 285 0.12 -22.26 14.79
C GLN A 285 -0.14 -23.30 15.89
N ILE A 286 -0.56 -24.51 15.50
CA ILE A 286 -0.73 -25.64 16.43
C ILE A 286 0.62 -26.05 17.03
N LEU A 287 1.67 -26.19 16.21
CA LEU A 287 3.02 -26.54 16.67
C LEU A 287 3.57 -25.53 17.67
N ASN A 288 3.41 -24.23 17.39
CA ASN A 288 3.87 -23.16 18.29
C ASN A 288 3.15 -23.21 19.64
N LYS A 289 1.84 -23.50 19.64
CA LYS A 289 1.08 -23.68 20.88
C LYS A 289 1.60 -24.86 21.69
N ASN A 290 1.82 -26.00 21.05
CA ASN A 290 2.38 -27.18 21.72
C ASN A 290 3.79 -26.90 22.28
N TYR A 291 4.62 -26.16 21.55
CA TYR A 291 5.95 -25.77 22.03
C TYR A 291 5.88 -24.92 23.29
N ALA A 292 4.97 -23.94 23.34
CA ALA A 292 4.74 -23.13 24.53
C ALA A 292 4.26 -23.96 25.74
N ASP A 293 3.39 -24.95 25.50
CA ASP A 293 2.94 -25.88 26.54
C ASP A 293 4.11 -26.73 27.10
N TYR A 294 5.00 -27.22 26.22
CA TYR A 294 6.21 -27.93 26.63
C TYR A 294 7.18 -27.06 27.42
N GLU A 295 7.40 -25.81 27.02
CA GLU A 295 8.25 -24.87 27.77
C GLU A 295 7.70 -24.63 29.18
N ASN A 296 6.38 -24.43 29.31
CA ASN A 296 5.72 -24.24 30.59
C ASN A 296 5.90 -25.46 31.52
N GLU A 297 5.76 -26.67 30.98
CA GLU A 297 5.95 -27.89 31.76
C GLU A 297 7.42 -28.09 32.16
N MET A 298 8.36 -27.78 31.28
CA MET A 298 9.79 -27.78 31.60
C MET A 298 10.14 -26.82 32.74
N GLN A 299 9.55 -25.62 32.75
CA GLN A 299 9.74 -24.66 33.86
C GLN A 299 9.17 -25.19 35.18
N ARG A 300 8.01 -25.83 35.14
CA ARG A 300 7.42 -26.48 36.33
C ARG A 300 8.30 -27.58 36.88
N LEU A 301 8.83 -28.46 36.01
CA LEU A 301 9.72 -29.54 36.41
C LEU A 301 11.03 -29.01 36.99
N LYS A 302 11.63 -27.98 36.40
CA LYS A 302 12.81 -27.30 36.97
C LYS A 302 12.55 -26.77 38.38
N LYS A 303 11.39 -26.12 38.61
CA LYS A 303 11.01 -25.64 39.94
C LYS A 303 10.88 -26.77 40.95
N LYS A 304 10.24 -27.89 40.55
CA LYS A 304 10.12 -29.09 41.41
C LYS A 304 11.49 -29.70 41.73
N SER A 305 12.40 -29.77 40.74
CA SER A 305 13.77 -30.25 40.97
C SER A 305 14.49 -29.40 42.01
N HIS A 306 14.43 -28.07 41.87
CA HIS A 306 15.07 -27.17 42.82
C HIS A 306 14.50 -27.30 44.25
N GLN A 307 13.19 -27.49 44.37
CA GLN A 307 12.54 -27.76 45.66
C GLN A 307 13.02 -29.08 46.26
N ALA A 308 13.17 -30.13 45.45
CA ALA A 308 13.70 -31.41 45.89
C ALA A 308 15.16 -31.30 46.35
N ASP A 309 16.00 -30.59 45.58
CA ASP A 309 17.41 -30.34 45.96
C ASP A 309 17.52 -29.61 47.30
N THR A 310 16.65 -28.62 47.53
CA THR A 310 16.58 -27.87 48.80
C THR A 310 16.17 -28.78 49.96
N ALA A 311 15.17 -29.65 49.75
CA ALA A 311 14.72 -30.60 50.76
C ALA A 311 15.81 -31.64 51.10
N VAL A 312 16.58 -32.09 50.10
CA VAL A 312 17.72 -32.99 50.32
C VAL A 312 18.78 -32.33 51.20
N GLU A 313 19.10 -31.04 50.98
CA GLU A 313 20.08 -30.37 51.84
C GLU A 313 19.58 -30.15 53.27
N HIS A 314 18.29 -29.91 53.47
CA HIS A 314 17.72 -29.87 54.81
C HIS A 314 17.85 -31.22 55.52
N LEU A 315 17.51 -32.32 54.83
CA LEU A 315 17.65 -33.66 55.39
C LEU A 315 19.12 -34.02 55.70
N LYS A 316 20.08 -33.59 54.88
CA LYS A 316 21.51 -33.78 55.20
C LYS A 316 21.92 -33.05 56.48
N GLN A 317 21.43 -31.82 56.69
CA GLN A 317 21.70 -31.09 57.92
C GLN A 317 21.13 -31.81 59.15
N GLU A 318 19.89 -32.32 59.05
CA GLU A 318 19.30 -33.11 60.15
C GLU A 318 20.08 -34.39 60.45
N VAL A 319 20.57 -35.08 59.41
CA VAL A 319 21.44 -36.26 59.57
C VAL A 319 22.74 -35.89 60.28
N ASP A 320 23.42 -34.83 59.84
CA ASP A 320 24.66 -34.34 60.47
C ASP A 320 24.45 -33.95 61.95
N GLU A 321 23.30 -33.35 62.27
CA GLU A 321 22.92 -33.03 63.66
C GLU A 321 22.67 -34.29 64.50
N SER A 322 21.96 -35.27 63.93
CA SER A 322 21.72 -36.55 64.57
C SER A 322 23.01 -37.33 64.83
N ASP A 323 23.95 -37.32 63.87
CA ASP A 323 25.26 -37.96 64.02
C ASP A 323 26.08 -37.31 65.15
N LYS A 324 26.12 -35.97 65.21
CA LYS A 324 26.77 -35.24 66.32
C LYS A 324 26.14 -35.58 67.67
N LEU A 325 24.82 -35.73 67.74
CA LEU A 325 24.14 -36.11 68.96
C LEU A 325 24.49 -37.54 69.37
N ASN A 326 24.57 -38.45 68.40
CA ASN A 326 24.94 -39.84 68.63
C ASN A 326 26.39 -39.96 69.15
N GLU A 327 27.33 -39.19 68.59
CA GLU A 327 28.70 -39.10 69.09
C GLU A 327 28.75 -38.63 70.56
N ARG A 328 27.98 -37.59 70.92
CA ARG A 328 27.89 -37.12 72.32
C ARG A 328 27.34 -38.20 73.25
N LEU A 329 26.26 -38.88 72.84
CA LEU A 329 25.68 -39.98 73.60
C LEU A 329 26.67 -41.14 73.80
N GLN A 330 27.48 -41.46 72.79
CA GLN A 330 28.53 -42.47 72.94
C GLN A 330 29.59 -42.06 73.97
N VAL A 331 30.00 -40.80 73.98
CA VAL A 331 30.94 -40.27 74.99
C VAL A 331 30.33 -40.36 76.39
N ASP A 332 29.06 -39.99 76.55
CA ASP A 332 28.35 -40.09 77.83
C ASP A 332 28.22 -41.55 78.31
N ILE A 333 27.88 -42.48 77.41
CA ILE A 333 27.85 -43.92 77.70
C ILE A 333 29.22 -44.40 78.18
N GLN A 334 30.31 -44.02 77.50
CA GLN A 334 31.66 -44.39 77.92
C GLN A 334 32.02 -43.82 79.30
N ASN A 335 31.63 -42.58 79.59
CA ASN A 335 31.86 -41.95 80.89
C ASN A 335 31.08 -42.66 82.00
N LEU A 336 29.82 -43.00 81.76
CA LEU A 336 28.99 -43.78 82.69
C LEU A 336 29.55 -45.18 82.93
N GLN A 337 30.00 -45.86 81.87
CA GLN A 337 30.66 -47.17 82.00
C GLN A 337 31.91 -47.09 82.88
N LYS A 338 32.75 -46.05 82.71
CA LYS A 338 33.92 -45.82 83.56
C LYS A 338 33.54 -45.56 85.02
N GLU A 339 32.48 -44.79 85.27
CA GLU A 339 32.03 -44.50 86.64
C GLU A 339 31.42 -45.74 87.32
N ILE A 340 30.66 -46.56 86.59
CA ILE A 340 30.19 -47.86 87.08
C ILE A 340 31.37 -48.75 87.47
N GLU A 341 32.41 -48.81 86.63
CA GLU A 341 33.61 -49.60 86.90
C GLU A 341 34.37 -49.09 88.13
N ARG A 342 34.44 -47.76 88.30
CA ARG A 342 35.02 -47.12 89.49
C ARG A 342 34.24 -47.47 90.76
N LEU A 343 32.90 -47.38 90.71
CA LEU A 343 32.01 -47.70 91.82
C LEU A 343 32.13 -49.17 92.23
N LYS A 344 32.18 -50.10 91.26
CA LYS A 344 32.47 -51.52 91.50
C LYS A 344 33.79 -51.71 92.26
N ARG A 345 34.88 -51.05 91.84
CA ARG A 345 36.18 -51.13 92.52
C ARG A 345 36.18 -50.57 93.94
N THR A 346 35.34 -49.58 94.26
CA THR A 346 35.16 -49.10 95.64
C THR A 346 34.29 -50.03 96.49
N ALA A 347 33.33 -50.73 95.88
CA ALA A 347 32.51 -51.72 96.58
C ALA A 347 33.32 -52.96 97.00
N ASP A 348 34.32 -53.36 96.21
CA ASP A 348 35.22 -54.49 96.51
C ASP A 348 36.32 -54.21 97.56
N ARG A 349 36.33 -53.03 98.20
CA ARG A 349 37.32 -52.69 99.26
C ARG A 349 36.83 -53.11 100.65
N PRO A 350 37.71 -53.63 101.53
CA PRO A 350 37.35 -54.03 102.89
C PRO A 350 36.90 -52.83 103.78
N PRO A 351 36.07 -53.08 104.82
CA PRO A 351 35.15 -52.10 105.41
C PRO A 351 35.83 -50.88 106.06
N GLU A 352 37.08 -51.00 106.49
CA GLU A 352 37.79 -49.91 107.20
C GLU A 352 38.26 -48.76 106.29
N ARG A 353 38.32 -48.96 104.97
CA ARG A 353 38.79 -47.91 104.02
C ARG A 353 37.67 -47.20 103.25
N GLN A 354 36.40 -47.53 103.49
CA GLN A 354 35.27 -46.86 102.81
C GLN A 354 34.93 -45.47 103.40
N LYS A 355 35.20 -45.24 104.70
CA LYS A 355 34.82 -43.98 105.40
C LYS A 355 35.59 -42.73 104.95
N ILE A 356 36.77 -42.85 104.33
CA ILE A 356 37.63 -41.69 103.98
C ILE A 356 37.33 -41.16 102.56
N SER A 357 36.72 -41.97 101.68
CA SER A 357 36.47 -41.60 100.27
C SER A 357 35.15 -40.84 100.04
N LEU A 358 34.19 -40.96 100.96
CA LEU A 358 32.84 -40.39 100.82
C LEU A 358 32.79 -38.87 101.12
N VAL A 359 33.74 -38.34 101.89
CA VAL A 359 33.77 -36.91 102.24
C VAL A 359 34.32 -36.04 101.09
N ALA A 360 35.24 -36.57 100.28
CA ALA A 360 35.83 -35.82 99.16
C ALA A 360 34.97 -35.78 97.88
N SER A 361 33.91 -36.60 97.79
CA SER A 361 33.09 -36.73 96.57
C SER A 361 31.85 -35.84 96.59
N ASN A 362 31.35 -35.45 97.78
CA ASN A 362 30.16 -34.60 97.92
C ASN A 362 30.42 -33.11 97.61
N GLU A 363 31.68 -32.66 97.58
CA GLU A 363 32.01 -31.27 97.23
C GLU A 363 32.09 -31.00 95.71
N ARG A 364 32.06 -32.04 94.85
CA ARG A 364 32.09 -31.89 93.39
C ARG A 364 30.73 -32.01 92.69
N LEU A 365 29.68 -32.39 93.42
CA LEU A 365 28.32 -32.57 92.86
C LEU A 365 27.48 -31.28 92.87
N THR A 366 27.97 -30.18 93.46
CA THR A 366 27.23 -28.90 93.55
C THR A 366 27.41 -27.95 92.36
N THR A 367 28.16 -28.33 91.31
CA THR A 367 28.37 -27.49 90.12
C THR A 367 27.79 -28.05 88.82
N ALA A 368 27.08 -29.17 88.86
CA ALA A 368 26.44 -29.78 87.68
C ALA A 368 24.90 -29.79 87.79
N SER A 369 24.29 -28.65 88.11
CA SER A 369 22.85 -28.44 87.92
C SER A 369 22.60 -27.35 86.87
N SER A 370 22.67 -27.73 85.60
CA SER A 370 21.96 -27.00 84.54
C SER A 370 21.49 -27.99 83.48
N PHE A 371 20.33 -28.58 83.73
CA PHE A 371 19.52 -29.17 82.66
C PHE A 371 18.97 -28.01 81.82
N PRO A 372 19.15 -28.01 80.49
CA PRO A 372 18.32 -27.20 79.63
C PRO A 372 16.95 -27.89 79.52
N THR A 373 15.91 -27.22 80.01
CA THR A 373 14.52 -27.52 79.67
C THR A 373 14.30 -27.41 78.15
N PRO A 374 13.45 -28.24 77.53
CA PRO A 374 13.10 -28.08 76.13
C PRO A 374 12.37 -26.74 75.95
N ARG A 375 12.84 -25.90 75.01
CA ARG A 375 12.02 -24.79 74.54
C ARG A 375 10.88 -25.34 73.72
N THR A 376 9.68 -25.29 74.30
CA THR A 376 8.44 -25.15 73.54
C THR A 376 8.48 -23.82 72.79
N THR A 377 8.54 -23.85 71.47
CA THR A 377 8.13 -22.74 70.60
C THR A 377 7.08 -23.25 69.64
N GLY A 378 5.87 -22.68 69.78
CA GLY A 378 5.00 -22.33 68.66
C GLY A 378 4.40 -23.49 67.88
N SER A 379 3.22 -23.90 68.32
CA SER A 379 2.12 -24.27 67.44
C SER A 379 1.87 -23.19 66.37
N GLU A 380 2.10 -23.51 65.10
CA GLU A 380 1.26 -23.03 64.01
C GLU A 380 0.51 -24.23 63.43
N GLU A 381 -0.80 -24.07 63.33
CA GLU A 381 -1.78 -25.07 62.93
C GLU A 381 -1.48 -25.62 61.53
N PHE A 382 -1.23 -26.94 61.45
CA PHE A 382 -1.48 -27.71 60.25
C PHE A 382 -2.79 -28.48 60.44
N ASP A 383 -3.87 -27.92 59.89
CA ASP A 383 -5.13 -28.63 59.67
C ASP A 383 -4.90 -29.70 58.59
N LEU A 384 -4.89 -30.96 59.02
CA LEU A 384 -5.01 -32.13 58.17
C LEU A 384 -6.13 -33.02 58.71
N SER A 385 -7.37 -32.59 58.52
CA SER A 385 -8.53 -33.49 58.51
C SER A 385 -8.80 -34.01 57.10
N GLY A 386 -7.94 -34.93 56.64
CA GLY A 386 -8.29 -35.85 55.56
C GLY A 386 -9.10 -37.02 56.11
N LYS A 387 -10.39 -37.11 55.78
CA LYS A 387 -11.12 -38.37 55.44
C LYS A 387 -12.62 -38.13 55.26
N GLN A 388 -13.10 -38.30 54.03
CA GLN A 388 -14.37 -38.89 53.59
C GLN A 388 -14.46 -38.64 52.07
N LEU A 389 -14.85 -39.53 51.16
CA LEU A 389 -15.39 -40.88 51.19
C LEU A 389 -15.33 -41.39 49.73
N PHE A 390 -15.13 -42.70 49.56
CA PHE A 390 -15.50 -43.42 48.35
C PHE A 390 -16.99 -43.24 48.04
N ARG A 391 -17.36 -42.85 46.80
CA ARG A 391 -18.32 -43.56 45.91
C ARG A 391 -18.84 -42.68 44.75
N ASN A 392 -18.63 -43.20 43.53
CA ASN A 392 -19.51 -43.29 42.35
C ASN A 392 -20.46 -42.14 41.96
N CYS A 393 -20.29 -41.62 40.73
CA CYS A 393 -21.24 -41.69 39.58
C CYS A 393 -20.66 -40.81 38.45
N LEU A 394 -20.26 -41.34 37.29
CA LEU A 394 -21.11 -41.56 36.10
C LEU A 394 -22.07 -40.39 35.81
N CYS A 395 -21.71 -39.53 34.86
CA CYS A 395 -22.33 -39.43 33.53
C CYS A 395 -22.04 -38.07 32.87
N MET A 396 -21.44 -38.11 31.68
CA MET A 396 -21.63 -37.12 30.62
C MET A 396 -23.04 -37.30 30.00
N PRO A 397 -23.58 -36.30 29.30
CA PRO A 397 -23.18 -36.04 27.90
C PRO A 397 -22.27 -34.83 27.70
#